data_AF-A0A970IJQ2-F1
#
_entry.id   AF-A0A970IJQ2-F1
#
_cell.length_a   1.000
_cell.length_b   1.000
_cell.length_c   1.000
_cell.angle_alpha   90.00
_cell.angle_beta   90.00
_cell.angle_gamma   90.00
#
_symmetry.space_group_name_H-M   'P 1'
#
loop_
_entity.id
_entity.type
_entity.pdbx_description
1 polymer ?
#
loop_
_entity_poly.entity_id
_entity_poly.type
_entity_poly.pdbx_seq_one_letter_code
_entity_poly.pdbx_strand_id
1 'polypeptide(L)'
;DSSHSHNYCSLRPWRASDAGFWHGPWTPMRQAEFLDGFYRVLMGNPAVTGITYWDFSDANGHFFTHAGLLDTQNQPKPAYEALLRLKREAGIPDSILPGR
;
A
#
# COMPACT_ATOMS: atom_id res chain seq x y z
N ASP A 1 21.38 -15.56 -19.32
CA ASP A 1 20.44 -16.43 -18.61
C ASP A 1 19.35 -15.55 -18.04
N SER A 2 18.28 -15.41 -18.81
CA SER A 2 17.23 -14.41 -18.67
C SER A 2 15.92 -15.13 -18.38
N SER A 3 15.75 -15.50 -17.12
CA SER A 3 14.49 -16.02 -16.60
C SER A 3 13.46 -14.89 -16.57
N HIS A 4 12.41 -15.12 -17.36
CA HIS A 4 11.30 -14.23 -17.60
C HIS A 4 10.44 -14.06 -16.33
N SER A 5 10.50 -12.90 -15.68
CA SER A 5 9.39 -12.42 -14.86
C SER A 5 8.36 -11.77 -15.79
N HIS A 6 7.25 -12.47 -15.98
CA HIS A 6 6.08 -12.00 -16.71
C HIS A 6 5.45 -10.81 -15.98
N ASN A 7 5.90 -9.60 -16.29
CA ASN A 7 5.24 -8.37 -15.91
C ASN A 7 3.97 -8.24 -16.78
N TYR A 8 2.80 -8.54 -16.21
CA TYR A 8 1.48 -8.45 -16.86
C TYR A 8 1.07 -7.02 -17.28
N CYS A 9 1.95 -6.02 -17.16
CA CYS A 9 1.68 -4.62 -17.48
C CYS A 9 2.69 -4.09 -18.52
N SER A 10 2.72 -4.71 -19.71
CA SER A 10 3.58 -4.27 -20.83
C SER A 10 2.79 -3.73 -22.04
N LEU A 11 1.48 -3.48 -21.89
CA LEU A 11 0.66 -2.91 -22.96
C LEU A 11 0.51 -1.40 -22.76
N ARG A 12 1.37 -0.66 -23.49
CA ARG A 12 1.53 0.80 -23.61
C ARG A 12 2.41 1.46 -22.54
N PRO A 13 3.48 2.18 -22.92
CA PRO A 13 4.25 2.99 -21.97
C PRO A 13 3.43 4.26 -21.69
N TRP A 14 2.42 4.14 -20.82
CA TRP A 14 1.93 5.31 -20.13
C TRP A 14 3.12 5.89 -19.36
N ARG A 15 3.58 7.09 -19.72
CA ARG A 15 4.47 7.78 -18.78
C ARG A 15 3.59 8.05 -17.56
N ALA A 16 4.09 7.81 -16.36
CA ALA A 16 3.35 8.10 -15.13
C ALA A 16 2.85 9.57 -15.09
N SER A 17 3.49 10.47 -15.85
CA SER A 17 3.06 11.85 -16.07
C SER A 17 1.74 12.02 -16.81
N ASP A 18 1.32 11.05 -17.63
CA ASP A 18 0.19 11.19 -18.56
C ASP A 18 -1.16 10.91 -17.87
N ALA A 19 -1.14 10.23 -16.72
CA ALA A 19 -2.33 9.90 -15.92
C ALA A 19 -2.66 10.95 -14.84
N GLY A 20 -1.82 11.99 -14.70
CA GLY A 20 -1.95 12.99 -13.63
C GLY A 20 -1.48 12.49 -12.26
N PHE A 21 -1.37 13.42 -11.31
CA PHE A 21 -0.89 13.14 -9.96
C PHE A 21 -1.96 13.45 -8.92
N TRP A 22 -2.06 12.62 -7.88
CA TRP A 22 -2.82 12.95 -6.68
C TRP A 22 -1.98 13.85 -5.78
N HIS A 23 -2.32 15.14 -5.71
CA HIS A 23 -1.62 16.20 -4.96
C HIS A 23 -0.13 16.46 -5.30
N GLY A 24 0.48 15.69 -6.22
CA GLY A 24 1.85 15.88 -6.70
C GLY A 24 2.59 14.55 -6.97
N PRO A 25 3.87 14.60 -7.37
CA PRO A 25 4.65 13.39 -7.67
C PRO A 25 4.60 12.38 -6.52
N TRP A 26 4.56 11.09 -6.83
CA TRP A 26 4.48 10.05 -5.80
C TRP A 26 5.69 10.13 -4.84
N THR A 27 5.43 10.12 -3.54
CA THR A 27 6.44 10.10 -2.48
C THR A 27 5.97 9.18 -1.36
N PRO A 28 6.88 8.67 -0.49
CA PRO A 28 6.48 7.86 0.66
C PRO A 28 5.48 8.57 1.59
N MET A 29 5.55 9.89 1.69
CA MET A 29 4.60 10.68 2.47
C MET A 29 3.22 10.75 1.78
N ARG A 30 3.18 10.99 0.46
CA ARG A 30 1.90 10.98 -0.28
C ARG A 30 1.24 9.61 -0.30
N GLN A 31 2.02 8.54 -0.32
CA GLN A 31 1.47 7.20 -0.11
C GLN A 31 0.75 7.13 1.25
N ALA A 32 1.37 7.62 2.33
CA ALA A 32 0.77 7.61 3.66
C ALA A 32 -0.49 8.46 3.75
N GLU A 33 -0.48 9.66 3.16
CA GLU A 33 -1.65 10.55 3.07
C GLU A 33 -2.78 9.88 2.28
N PHE A 34 -2.45 9.22 1.16
CA PHE A 34 -3.42 8.50 0.33
C PHE A 34 -4.07 7.37 1.10
N LEU A 35 -3.26 6.52 1.74
CA LEU A 35 -3.78 5.41 2.52
C LEU A 35 -4.60 5.87 3.72
N ASP A 36 -4.19 6.93 4.42
CA ASP A 36 -4.98 7.45 5.54
C ASP A 36 -6.39 7.86 5.09
N GLY A 37 -6.49 8.67 4.04
CA GLY A 37 -7.78 9.11 3.50
C GLY A 37 -8.60 7.95 2.93
N PHE A 38 -7.98 7.10 2.12
CA PHE A 38 -8.68 5.99 1.45
C PHE A 38 -9.20 4.96 2.45
N TYR A 39 -8.39 4.56 3.45
CA TYR A 39 -8.84 3.61 4.46
C TYR A 39 -9.93 4.18 5.36
N ARG A 40 -9.92 5.48 5.67
CA ARG A 40 -11.04 6.12 6.40
C ARG A 40 -12.35 6.02 5.63
N VAL A 41 -12.32 6.19 4.31
CA VAL A 41 -13.51 5.99 3.46
C VAL A 41 -14.00 4.54 3.53
N LEU A 42 -13.09 3.57 3.42
CA LEU A 42 -13.45 2.14 3.50
C LEU A 42 -14.02 1.76 4.87
N MET A 43 -13.35 2.16 5.95
CA MET A 43 -13.78 1.86 7.32
C MET A 43 -15.07 2.59 7.72
N GLY A 44 -15.39 3.70 7.06
CA GLY A 44 -16.65 4.42 7.25
C GLY A 44 -17.88 3.72 6.64
N ASN A 45 -17.68 2.65 5.86
CA ASN A 45 -18.77 1.90 5.24
C ASN A 45 -19.06 0.58 6.02
N PRO A 46 -20.22 0.44 6.67
CA PRO A 46 -20.58 -0.77 7.43
C PRO A 46 -20.62 -2.07 6.61
N ALA A 47 -20.73 -2.00 5.29
CA ALA A 47 -20.70 -3.17 4.41
C ALA A 47 -19.28 -3.74 4.19
N VAL A 48 -18.23 -2.98 4.54
CA VAL A 48 -16.85 -3.42 4.43
C VAL A 48 -16.48 -4.27 5.65
N THR A 49 -16.24 -5.55 5.43
CA THR A 49 -15.92 -6.52 6.50
C THR A 49 -14.42 -6.84 6.60
N GLY A 50 -13.62 -6.43 5.61
CA GLY A 50 -12.19 -6.66 5.57
C GLY A 50 -11.50 -5.88 4.47
N ILE A 51 -10.23 -5.54 4.70
CA ILE A 51 -9.39 -4.82 3.74
C ILE A 51 -8.06 -5.57 3.64
N THR A 52 -7.65 -5.90 2.42
CA THR A 52 -6.35 -6.50 2.14
C THR A 52 -5.49 -5.52 1.36
N TYR A 53 -4.19 -5.48 1.66
CA TYR A 53 -3.23 -4.62 0.99
C TYR A 53 -2.27 -5.48 0.16
N TRP A 54 -2.07 -5.07 -1.09
CA TRP A 54 -1.11 -5.71 -1.99
C TRP A 54 0.27 -5.07 -1.89
N ASP A 55 1.29 -5.90 -2.07
CA ASP A 55 2.71 -5.59 -1.91
C ASP A 55 3.08 -5.12 -0.49
N PHE A 56 3.44 -6.07 0.37
CA PHE A 56 3.89 -5.74 1.72
C PHE A 56 5.25 -5.01 1.72
N SER A 57 6.16 -5.35 0.80
CA SER A 57 7.52 -4.82 0.72
C SER A 57 7.91 -4.46 -0.71
N ASP A 58 8.70 -3.40 -0.87
CA ASP A 58 9.30 -3.02 -2.16
C ASP A 58 10.50 -3.91 -2.54
N ALA A 59 11.00 -4.76 -1.64
CA ALA A 59 12.24 -5.52 -1.83
C ALA A 59 12.17 -6.63 -2.91
N ASN A 60 11.03 -7.31 -3.07
CA ASN A 60 10.91 -8.46 -3.97
C ASN A 60 9.55 -8.46 -4.68
N GLY A 61 9.55 -8.56 -6.01
CA GLY A 61 8.37 -8.87 -6.83
C GLY A 61 7.15 -8.02 -6.49
N HIS A 62 7.13 -6.77 -6.94
CA HIS A 62 6.01 -5.86 -6.74
C HIS A 62 5.09 -5.86 -7.97
N PHE A 63 3.78 -5.82 -7.71
CA PHE A 63 2.80 -5.51 -8.74
C PHE A 63 2.87 -4.02 -9.13
N PHE A 64 3.08 -3.14 -8.14
CA PHE A 64 3.38 -1.72 -8.36
C PHE A 64 4.70 -1.30 -7.68
N THR A 65 5.61 -0.74 -8.47
CA THR A 65 6.88 -0.21 -7.94
C THR A 65 6.61 0.85 -6.87
N HIS A 66 7.34 0.77 -5.74
CA HIS A 66 7.29 1.74 -4.64
C HIS A 66 5.94 1.84 -3.91
N ALA A 67 5.05 0.86 -4.08
CA ALA A 67 3.78 0.76 -3.37
C ALA A 67 3.86 -0.07 -2.08
N GLY A 68 5.01 -0.65 -1.74
CA GLY A 68 5.22 -1.42 -0.52
C GLY A 68 4.89 -0.64 0.76
N LEU A 69 4.49 -1.34 1.82
CA LEU A 69 4.46 -0.78 3.18
C LEU A 69 5.86 -0.73 3.79
N LEU A 70 6.75 -1.62 3.34
CA LEU A 70 8.18 -1.58 3.61
C LEU A 70 8.95 -1.14 2.38
N ASP A 71 10.09 -0.48 2.58
CA ASP A 71 11.00 -0.11 1.51
C ASP A 71 11.84 -1.29 1.00
N THR A 72 12.74 -1.01 0.05
CA THR A 72 13.62 -2.01 -0.55
C THR A 72 14.62 -2.65 0.43
N GLN A 73 14.80 -2.05 1.61
CA GLN A 73 15.62 -2.54 2.72
C GLN A 73 14.75 -3.15 3.84
N ASN A 74 13.47 -3.39 3.56
CA ASN A 74 12.45 -3.85 4.51
C ASN A 74 12.28 -2.94 5.74
N GLN A 75 12.58 -1.65 5.62
CA GLN A 75 12.29 -0.68 6.67
C GLN A 75 10.86 -0.14 6.51
N PRO A 76 10.14 0.12 7.63
CA PRO A 76 8.77 0.61 7.57
C PRO A 76 8.69 1.99 6.92
N LYS A 77 7.81 2.13 5.92
CA LYS A 77 7.50 3.42 5.30
C LYS A 77 6.46 4.18 6.14
N PRO A 78 6.33 5.51 5.95
CA PRO A 78 5.27 6.28 6.62
C PRO A 78 3.85 5.71 6.44
N ALA A 79 3.61 5.05 5.31
CA ALA A 79 2.37 4.36 5.00
C ALA A 79 2.06 3.20 5.98
N TYR A 80 3.07 2.43 6.38
CA TYR A 80 2.93 1.37 7.38
C TYR A 80 2.46 1.94 8.72
N GLU A 81 3.11 3.01 9.18
CA GLU A 81 2.76 3.69 10.43
C GLU A 81 1.36 4.32 10.39
N ALA A 82 0.96 4.87 9.25
CA ALA A 82 -0.38 5.41 9.04
C ALA A 82 -1.45 4.32 9.20
N LEU A 83 -1.25 3.14 8.61
CA LEU A 83 -2.19 2.02 8.76
C LEU A 83 -2.21 1.46 10.19
N LEU A 84 -1.06 1.36 10.86
CA LEU A 84 -1.01 0.95 12.27
C LEU A 84 -1.74 1.94 13.18
N ARG A 85 -1.64 3.24 12.91
CA ARG A 85 -2.41 4.27 13.63
C ARG A 85 -3.90 4.07 13.40
N LEU A 86 -4.34 3.94 12.15
CA LEU A 86 -5.76 3.72 11.82
C LEU A 86 -6.33 2.46 12.47
N LYS A 87 -5.56 1.35 12.47
CA LYS A 87 -5.92 0.11 13.16
C LYS A 87 -6.21 0.35 14.64
N ARG A 88 -5.34 1.11 15.32
CA ARG A 88 -5.51 1.48 16.74
C ARG A 88 -6.73 2.38 16.94
N GLU A 89 -6.91 3.39 16.10
CA GLU A 89 -8.09 4.29 16.14
C GLU A 89 -9.40 3.52 15.96
N ALA A 90 -9.41 2.50 15.09
CA ALA A 90 -10.55 1.63 14.86
C ALA A 90 -10.78 0.55 15.94
N GLY A 91 -9.90 0.47 16.95
CA GLY A 91 -9.99 -0.54 18.01
C GLY A 91 -9.74 -1.97 17.55
N ILE A 92 -9.06 -2.17 16.41
CA ILE A 92 -8.76 -3.50 15.88
C ILE A 92 -7.59 -4.09 16.69
N PRO A 93 -7.74 -5.28 17.30
CA PRO A 93 -6.72 -5.88 18.15
C PRO A 93 -5.46 -6.28 17.37
N ASP A 94 -4.33 -6.41 18.08
CA ASP A 94 -3.06 -6.77 17.45
C ASP A 94 -3.03 -8.21 16.91
N SER A 95 -3.74 -9.10 17.58
CA SER A 95 -3.99 -10.45 17.11
C SER A 95 -5.50 -10.69 16.97
N ILE A 96 -5.88 -11.24 15.82
CA ILE A 96 -7.21 -11.85 15.64
C ILE A 96 -7.26 -13.28 16.19
N LEU A 97 -6.10 -13.86 16.49
CA LEU A 97 -5.96 -15.15 17.13
C LEU A 97 -5.94 -14.95 18.65
N PRO A 98 -6.79 -15.66 19.42
CA PRO A 98 -6.80 -15.56 20.87
C PRO A 98 -5.50 -16.16 21.45
N GLY A 99 -4.84 -15.39 22.33
CA GLY A 99 -3.79 -15.85 23.25
C GLY A 99 -2.53 -16.41 22.58
N ARG A 100 -1.56 -15.53 22.29
CA ARG A 100 -0.16 -15.92 22.18
C ARG A 100 0.67 -15.10 23.16
#